data_AF-A0A800F7E4-F1
#
_entry.id   AF-A0A800F7E4-F1
#
_cell.length_a   1.000
_cell.length_b   1.000
_cell.length_c   1.000
_cell.angle_alpha   90.00
_cell.angle_beta   90.00
_cell.angle_gamma   90.00
#
_symmetry.space_group_name_H-M   'P 1'
#
loop_
_entity.id
_entity.type
_entity.pdbx_description
1 polymer ?
#
loop_
_entity_poly.entity_id
_entity_poly.type
_entity_poly.pdbx_seq_one_letter_code
_entity_poly.pdbx_strand_id
1 'polypeptide(L)'
;DYRTEAGAILGEYNLNFSNPISLLRERLHALAFTSHPYQHTTLGLLEDVKAMPEHYDYSVEFYDRYYRPNNCIVVVVGDFDQTELERLVTDYYGDWEAGTFEPAIPTEPVQTGPRTEEVTWPNATLPLVMIGYHAPAFSVEAIDMPALDVLSQLLFSQNAPLFQQLYLRDQLVDVLSGGAVDHRDPPLFEIIARVTKPDQVTEVRDAIISEIERMTREPVDAGVLADTKSAMRYSFARGLNSPGPIAETLAHYLQLTGEPDTVNRVYELYDAVTTEDVQRVATEYFAESNRTVIVLTEEGQ
;
A
#
# COMPACT_ATOMS: atom_id res chain seq x y z
N ASP A 1 9.13 5.90 30.32
CA ASP A 1 8.32 7.05 30.77
C ASP A 1 7.44 7.45 29.59
N TYR A 2 6.11 7.35 29.71
CA TYR A 2 5.19 7.53 28.57
C TYR A 2 5.35 8.87 27.88
N ARG A 3 5.52 9.96 28.64
CA ARG A 3 5.66 11.30 28.06
C ARG A 3 6.95 11.46 27.28
N THR A 4 8.02 10.79 27.71
CA THR A 4 9.29 10.76 26.98
C THR A 4 9.13 10.06 25.64
N GLU A 5 8.48 8.89 25.61
CA GLU A 5 8.22 8.14 24.37
C GLU A 5 7.28 8.92 23.43
N ALA A 6 6.20 9.51 23.97
CA ALA A 6 5.30 10.36 23.19
C ALA A 6 6.04 11.57 22.56
N GLY A 7 7.00 12.16 23.29
CA GLY A 7 7.88 13.19 22.75
C GLY A 7 8.81 12.68 21.64
N ALA A 8 9.27 11.43 21.72
CA ALA A 8 10.08 10.81 20.67
C ALA A 8 9.27 10.58 19.39
N ILE A 9 7.99 10.21 19.50
CA ILE A 9 7.07 10.05 18.35
C ILE A 9 6.89 11.37 17.59
N LEU A 10 6.84 12.51 18.29
CA LEU A 10 6.85 13.81 17.61
C LEU A 10 8.16 14.05 16.84
N GLY A 11 9.30 13.62 17.39
CA GLY A 11 10.58 13.64 16.69
C GLY A 11 10.58 12.76 15.43
N GLU A 12 10.01 11.56 15.52
CA GLU A 12 9.83 10.64 14.40
C GLU A 12 8.90 11.23 13.32
N TYR A 13 7.77 11.82 13.72
CA TYR A 13 6.89 12.52 12.79
C TYR A 13 7.67 13.59 12.02
N ASN A 14 8.41 14.46 12.72
CA ASN A 14 9.20 15.50 12.06
C ASN A 14 10.28 14.94 11.13
N LEU A 15 10.91 13.81 11.49
CA LEU A 15 11.88 13.14 10.65
C LEU A 15 11.21 12.58 9.39
N ASN A 16 10.11 11.87 9.51
CA ASN A 16 9.38 11.28 8.38
C ASN A 16 8.82 12.36 7.46
N PHE A 17 8.30 13.45 8.03
CA PHE A 17 7.80 14.59 7.26
C PHE A 17 8.89 15.48 6.72
N SER A 18 10.17 15.28 7.05
CA SER A 18 11.27 15.92 6.30
C SER A 18 11.41 15.38 4.86
N ASN A 19 10.78 14.23 4.58
CA ASN A 19 10.65 13.68 3.24
C ASN A 19 9.33 14.17 2.59
N PRO A 20 9.38 14.90 1.46
CA PRO A 20 8.18 15.42 0.80
C PRO A 20 7.19 14.34 0.34
N ILE A 21 7.65 13.09 0.14
CA ILE A 21 6.78 11.96 -0.20
C ILE A 21 5.80 11.63 0.93
N SER A 22 6.21 11.80 2.20
CA SER A 22 5.35 11.54 3.35
C SER A 22 4.17 12.51 3.40
N LEU A 23 4.45 13.81 3.20
CA LEU A 23 3.41 14.82 3.07
C LEU A 23 2.49 14.51 1.88
N LEU A 24 3.08 14.23 0.72
CA LEU A 24 2.33 13.93 -0.50
C LEU A 24 1.33 12.77 -0.31
N ARG A 25 1.76 11.70 0.37
CA ARG A 25 0.89 10.57 0.72
C ARG A 25 -0.18 10.95 1.73
N GLU A 26 0.17 11.70 2.79
CA GLU A 26 -0.84 12.18 3.75
C GLU A 26 -1.94 12.99 3.04
N ARG A 27 -1.55 13.91 2.15
CA ARG A 27 -2.51 14.71 1.37
C ARG A 27 -3.34 13.85 0.42
N LEU A 28 -2.74 12.84 -0.22
CA LEU A 28 -3.47 11.91 -1.09
C LEU A 28 -4.57 11.19 -0.32
N HIS A 29 -4.22 10.59 0.82
CA HIS A 29 -5.17 9.85 1.65
C HIS A 29 -6.28 10.76 2.19
N ALA A 30 -5.92 11.93 2.71
CA ALA A 30 -6.89 12.89 3.24
C ALA A 30 -7.84 13.43 2.17
N LEU A 31 -7.39 13.52 0.91
CA LEU A 31 -8.23 13.95 -0.21
C LEU A 31 -9.05 12.80 -0.81
N ALA A 32 -8.54 11.57 -0.81
CA ALA A 32 -9.20 10.41 -1.40
C ALA A 32 -10.30 9.82 -0.51
N PHE A 33 -10.08 9.73 0.80
CA PHE A 33 -11.07 9.19 1.74
C PHE A 33 -11.83 10.31 2.45
N THR A 34 -13.13 10.13 2.63
CA THR A 34 -14.04 11.10 3.25
C THR A 34 -14.70 10.59 4.53
N SER A 35 -14.68 9.28 4.75
CA SER A 35 -15.27 8.65 5.93
C SER A 35 -14.38 7.53 6.50
N HIS A 36 -13.68 6.77 5.66
CA HIS A 36 -12.90 5.63 6.11
C HIS A 36 -11.63 6.05 6.87
N PRO A 37 -11.18 5.31 7.90
CA PRO A 37 -9.97 5.63 8.66
C PRO A 37 -8.67 5.68 7.82
N TYR A 38 -8.69 5.12 6.61
CA TYR A 38 -7.57 5.24 5.66
C TYR A 38 -7.32 6.67 5.17
N GLN A 39 -8.10 7.67 5.61
CA GLN A 39 -7.84 9.09 5.35
C GLN A 39 -6.56 9.65 6.00
N HIS A 40 -5.98 8.96 6.99
CA HIS A 40 -4.70 9.35 7.60
C HIS A 40 -3.68 8.21 7.56
N THR A 41 -2.40 8.55 7.65
CA THR A 41 -1.31 7.57 7.67
C THR A 41 -1.13 6.95 9.06
N THR A 42 -0.27 5.93 9.16
CA THR A 42 -0.02 5.16 10.40
C THR A 42 0.44 6.03 11.58
N LEU A 43 1.18 7.11 11.33
CA LEU A 43 1.63 8.02 12.40
C LEU A 43 0.48 8.86 12.99
N GLY A 44 -0.69 8.88 12.33
CA GLY A 44 -1.82 9.71 12.71
C GLY A 44 -1.63 11.18 12.31
N LEU A 45 -2.49 12.03 12.86
CA LEU A 45 -2.48 13.47 12.60
C LEU A 45 -1.46 14.16 13.50
N LEU A 46 -0.79 15.20 13.00
CA LEU A 46 0.18 15.97 13.79
C LEU A 46 -0.42 16.54 15.08
N GLU A 47 -1.70 16.94 15.05
CA GLU A 47 -2.41 17.43 16.24
C GLU A 47 -2.55 16.33 17.31
N ASP A 48 -2.89 15.11 16.91
CA ASP A 48 -3.01 13.96 17.80
C ASP A 48 -1.64 13.56 18.37
N VAL A 49 -0.60 13.55 17.54
CA VAL A 49 0.79 13.26 17.98
C VAL A 49 1.25 14.28 19.02
N LYS A 50 0.92 15.57 18.83
CA LYS A 50 1.25 16.63 19.80
C LYS A 50 0.45 16.50 21.10
N ALA A 51 -0.79 16.04 21.03
CA ALA A 51 -1.66 15.83 22.18
C ALA A 51 -1.35 14.52 22.93
N MET A 52 -0.72 13.54 22.26
CA MET A 52 -0.43 12.21 22.79
C MET A 52 0.14 12.18 24.23
N PRO A 53 1.06 13.07 24.67
CA PRO A 53 1.56 13.09 26.05
C PRO A 53 0.48 13.28 27.13
N GLU A 54 -0.71 13.75 26.76
CA GLU A 54 -1.88 13.96 27.61
C GLU A 54 -2.87 12.78 27.56
N HIS A 55 -2.67 11.81 26.66
CA HIS A 55 -3.60 10.71 26.37
C HIS A 55 -3.08 9.33 26.80
N TYR A 56 -2.37 9.25 27.93
CA TYR A 56 -1.91 7.96 28.48
C TYR A 56 -3.05 6.95 28.67
N ASP A 57 -4.18 7.40 29.23
CA ASP A 57 -5.33 6.53 29.50
C ASP A 57 -5.90 5.92 28.20
N TYR A 58 -5.83 6.66 27.08
CA TYR A 58 -6.23 6.13 25.79
C TYR A 58 -5.26 5.08 25.25
N SER A 59 -3.95 5.22 25.51
CA SER A 59 -2.96 4.19 25.15
C SER A 59 -3.17 2.89 25.93
N VAL A 60 -3.55 3.00 27.22
CA VAL A 60 -3.95 1.83 28.03
C VAL A 60 -5.23 1.21 27.47
N GLU A 61 -6.22 2.03 27.13
CA GLU A 61 -7.45 1.54 26.51
C GLU A 61 -7.20 0.85 25.16
N PHE A 62 -6.31 1.40 24.32
CA PHE A 62 -5.89 0.78 23.07
C PHE A 62 -5.24 -0.59 23.31
N TYR A 63 -4.31 -0.66 24.27
CA TYR A 63 -3.71 -1.93 24.68
C TYR A 63 -4.78 -2.93 25.14
N ASP A 64 -5.74 -2.49 25.95
CA ASP A 64 -6.80 -3.35 26.47
C ASP A 64 -7.79 -3.84 25.41
N ARG A 65 -8.01 -3.05 24.37
CA ARG A 65 -8.89 -3.42 23.24
C ARG A 65 -8.22 -4.40 22.29
N TYR A 66 -6.97 -4.14 21.91
CA TYR A 66 -6.36 -4.79 20.74
C TYR A 66 -5.25 -5.80 21.06
N TYR A 67 -4.58 -5.69 22.22
CA TYR A 67 -3.54 -6.66 22.61
C TYR A 67 -4.19 -7.81 23.36
N ARG A 68 -4.82 -8.71 22.60
CA ARG A 68 -5.56 -9.87 23.10
C ARG A 68 -5.22 -11.10 22.25
N PRO A 69 -5.28 -12.32 22.81
CA PRO A 69 -4.84 -13.54 22.12
C PRO A 69 -5.68 -13.87 20.89
N ASN A 70 -6.95 -13.46 20.85
CA ASN A 70 -7.82 -13.58 19.68
C ASN A 70 -7.56 -12.52 18.59
N ASN A 71 -6.58 -11.63 18.80
CA ASN A 71 -6.11 -10.64 17.82
C ASN A 71 -4.57 -10.66 17.70
N CYS A 72 -3.94 -11.80 17.98
CA CYS A 72 -2.49 -11.98 17.94
C CYS A 72 -2.14 -13.34 17.32
N ILE A 73 -1.08 -13.38 16.51
CA ILE A 73 -0.56 -14.62 15.92
C ILE A 73 0.94 -14.67 16.16
N VAL A 74 1.41 -15.76 16.76
CA VAL A 74 2.84 -16.04 16.94
C VAL A 74 3.33 -16.87 15.76
N VAL A 75 4.23 -16.31 14.96
CA VAL A 75 4.81 -16.97 13.79
C VAL A 75 6.24 -17.41 14.12
N VAL A 76 6.51 -18.72 14.03
CA VAL A 76 7.84 -19.30 14.24
C VAL A 76 8.29 -19.99 12.97
N VAL A 77 9.43 -19.58 12.42
CA VAL A 77 10.01 -20.14 11.19
C VAL A 77 11.48 -20.43 11.43
N GLY A 78 11.91 -21.67 11.15
CA GLY A 78 13.29 -22.08 11.30
C GLY A 78 13.41 -23.52 11.78
N ASP A 79 14.55 -23.82 12.40
CA ASP A 79 14.82 -25.11 13.02
C ASP A 79 14.36 -25.07 14.49
N PHE A 80 13.20 -25.68 14.77
CA PHE A 80 12.64 -25.75 16.11
C PHE A 80 11.98 -27.10 16.36
N ASP A 81 11.93 -27.51 17.64
CA ASP A 81 11.15 -28.66 18.08
C ASP A 81 9.71 -28.22 18.35
N GLN A 82 8.75 -28.87 17.68
CA GLN A 82 7.35 -28.46 17.76
C GLN A 82 6.74 -28.71 19.15
N THR A 83 7.11 -29.81 19.81
CA THR A 83 6.58 -30.12 21.15
C THR A 83 7.08 -29.12 22.19
N GLU A 84 8.35 -28.73 22.11
CA GLU A 84 8.91 -27.70 22.98
C GLU A 84 8.29 -26.32 22.70
N LEU A 85 8.06 -25.97 21.42
CA LEU A 85 7.37 -24.72 21.08
C LEU A 85 5.95 -24.69 21.65
N GLU A 86 5.16 -25.74 21.46
CA GLU A 86 3.79 -25.83 21.98
C GLU A 86 3.77 -25.71 23.51
N ARG A 87 4.73 -26.34 24.20
CA ARG A 87 4.89 -26.21 25.65
C ARG A 87 5.19 -24.77 26.04
N LEU A 88 6.17 -24.12 25.40
CA LEU A 88 6.53 -22.74 25.70
C LEU A 88 5.36 -21.77 25.44
N VAL A 89 4.67 -21.92 24.31
CA VAL A 89 3.51 -21.07 23.99
C VAL A 89 2.42 -21.24 25.03
N THR A 90 2.14 -22.48 25.46
CA THR A 90 1.15 -22.75 26.52
C THR A 90 1.59 -22.15 27.86
N ASP A 91 2.85 -22.35 28.25
CA ASP A 91 3.36 -21.88 29.55
C ASP A 91 3.41 -20.34 29.65
N TYR A 92 3.68 -19.63 28.55
CA TYR A 92 3.81 -18.18 28.53
C TYR A 92 2.52 -17.43 28.16
N TYR A 93 1.68 -18.01 27.31
CA TYR A 93 0.50 -17.34 26.75
C TYR A 93 -0.83 -18.07 27.02
N GLY A 94 -0.81 -19.29 27.57
CA GLY A 94 -2.01 -20.11 27.74
C GLY A 94 -3.07 -19.53 28.68
N ASP A 95 -2.65 -18.72 29.66
CA ASP A 95 -3.56 -18.03 30.59
C ASP A 95 -4.01 -16.64 30.07
N TRP A 96 -3.61 -16.24 28.87
CA TRP A 96 -4.00 -14.94 28.30
C TRP A 96 -5.48 -14.98 27.89
N GLU A 97 -6.29 -14.05 28.40
CA GLU A 97 -7.72 -14.00 28.15
C GLU A 97 -8.07 -13.23 26.86
N ALA A 98 -9.04 -13.77 26.11
CA ALA A 98 -9.57 -13.13 24.89
C ALA A 98 -10.30 -11.80 25.20
N GLY A 99 -10.19 -10.84 24.28
CA GLY A 99 -10.97 -9.61 24.30
C GLY A 99 -12.23 -9.71 23.47
N THR A 100 -13.17 -8.78 23.70
CA THR A 100 -14.47 -8.73 23.00
C THR A 100 -14.67 -7.43 22.21
N PHE A 101 -13.63 -6.60 22.11
CA PHE A 101 -13.75 -5.32 21.41
C PHE A 101 -13.73 -5.56 19.90
N GLU A 102 -14.72 -5.00 19.21
CA GLU A 102 -14.79 -4.99 17.75
C GLU A 102 -14.91 -3.53 17.28
N PRO A 103 -13.99 -3.05 16.41
CA PRO A 103 -14.08 -1.70 15.91
C PRO A 103 -15.21 -1.57 14.88
N ALA A 104 -15.99 -0.50 14.99
CA ALA A 104 -16.94 -0.12 13.95
C ALA A 104 -16.20 0.70 12.87
N ILE A 105 -15.91 0.07 11.73
CA ILE A 105 -15.24 0.72 10.61
C ILE A 105 -16.30 1.25 9.63
N PRO A 106 -16.36 2.58 9.38
CA PRO A 106 -17.29 3.14 8.42
C PRO A 106 -16.85 2.83 6.99
N THR A 107 -17.78 2.45 6.12
CA THR A 107 -17.50 2.24 4.70
C THR A 107 -17.25 3.56 3.98
N GLU A 108 -16.23 3.61 3.11
CA GLU A 108 -15.99 4.77 2.25
C GLU A 108 -17.09 4.90 1.18
N PRO A 109 -17.73 6.07 1.02
CA PRO A 109 -18.60 6.33 -0.11
C PRO A 109 -17.85 6.28 -1.44
N VAL A 110 -18.49 5.76 -2.50
CA VAL A 110 -17.90 5.75 -3.85
C VAL A 110 -17.56 7.17 -4.29
N GLN A 111 -16.31 7.40 -4.69
CA GLN A 111 -15.88 8.65 -5.28
C GLN A 111 -16.58 8.87 -6.64
N THR A 112 -17.23 10.01 -6.82
CA THR A 112 -18.06 10.30 -8.01
C THR A 112 -17.43 11.27 -9.01
N GLY A 113 -16.17 11.68 -8.80
CA GLY A 113 -15.50 12.69 -9.63
C GLY A 113 -14.03 12.83 -9.28
N PRO A 114 -13.20 13.33 -10.22
CA PRO A 114 -11.79 13.52 -9.98
C PRO A 114 -11.53 14.55 -8.88
N ARG A 115 -10.48 14.33 -8.10
CA ARG A 115 -10.01 15.26 -7.06
C ARG A 115 -8.56 15.63 -7.35
N THR A 116 -8.21 16.90 -7.22
CA THR A 116 -6.84 17.38 -7.43
C THR A 116 -6.49 18.40 -6.37
N GLU A 117 -5.28 18.31 -5.83
CA GLU A 117 -4.70 19.31 -4.96
C GLU A 117 -3.25 19.60 -5.35
N GLU A 118 -2.87 20.88 -5.27
CA GLU A 118 -1.49 21.33 -5.39
C GLU A 118 -0.97 21.70 -4.00
N VAL A 119 0.23 21.22 -3.68
CA VAL A 119 0.86 21.37 -2.37
C VAL A 119 2.23 21.98 -2.57
N THR A 120 2.62 22.93 -1.73
CA THR A 120 3.95 23.52 -1.78
C THR A 120 4.85 22.94 -0.70
N TRP A 121 6.14 22.85 -0.99
CA TRP A 121 7.18 22.37 -0.08
C TRP A 121 8.22 23.47 0.16
N PRO A 122 8.54 23.81 1.43
CA PRO A 122 9.37 24.98 1.74
C PRO A 122 10.87 24.80 1.44
N ASN A 123 11.32 23.57 1.15
CA ASN A 123 12.72 23.28 0.84
C ASN A 123 12.88 22.90 -0.63
N ALA A 124 14.09 23.08 -1.17
CA ALA A 124 14.40 22.64 -2.54
C ALA A 124 14.08 21.15 -2.74
N THR A 125 13.22 20.86 -3.70
CA THR A 125 12.82 19.50 -4.07
C THR A 125 12.48 19.43 -5.55
N LEU A 126 12.68 18.25 -6.15
CA LEU A 126 12.05 17.96 -7.43
C LEU A 126 10.53 17.89 -7.26
N PRO A 127 9.74 18.32 -8.27
CA PRO A 127 8.30 18.14 -8.26
C PRO A 127 7.92 16.67 -8.11
N LEU A 128 6.84 16.42 -7.38
CA LEU A 128 6.27 15.11 -7.21
C LEU A 128 4.83 15.09 -7.70
N VAL A 129 4.44 14.00 -8.33
CA VAL A 129 3.05 13.69 -8.67
C VAL A 129 2.70 12.39 -7.98
N MET A 130 1.59 12.37 -7.25
CA MET A 130 1.00 11.16 -6.72
C MET A 130 -0.43 11.03 -7.19
N ILE A 131 -0.80 9.85 -7.69
CA ILE A 131 -2.12 9.55 -8.20
C ILE A 131 -2.65 8.35 -7.43
N GLY A 132 -3.85 8.47 -6.88
CA GLY A 132 -4.55 7.41 -6.16
C GLY A 132 -5.86 7.04 -6.86
N TYR A 133 -6.16 5.76 -6.89
CA TYR A 133 -7.46 5.22 -7.28
C TYR A 133 -7.94 4.26 -6.19
N HIS A 134 -9.20 4.33 -5.76
CA HIS A 134 -9.71 3.30 -4.84
C HIS A 134 -9.64 1.93 -5.51
N ALA A 135 -8.97 1.00 -4.83
CA ALA A 135 -8.76 -0.38 -5.22
C ALA A 135 -9.68 -1.30 -4.38
N PRO A 136 -9.91 -2.55 -4.80
CA PRO A 136 -10.74 -3.46 -4.02
C PRO A 136 -10.02 -3.91 -2.74
N ALA A 137 -10.80 -4.33 -1.74
CA ALA A 137 -10.26 -5.02 -0.58
C ALA A 137 -9.60 -6.35 -0.99
N PHE A 138 -8.67 -6.82 -0.16
CA PHE A 138 -8.06 -8.13 -0.34
C PHE A 138 -9.11 -9.26 -0.32
N SER A 139 -8.92 -10.24 -1.21
CA SER A 139 -9.77 -11.42 -1.28
C SER A 139 -8.95 -12.64 -1.71
N VAL A 140 -9.27 -13.80 -1.12
CA VAL A 140 -8.71 -15.10 -1.51
C VAL A 140 -9.50 -15.77 -2.63
N GLU A 141 -10.58 -15.14 -3.10
CA GLU A 141 -11.47 -15.66 -4.14
C GLU A 141 -11.52 -14.76 -5.38
N ALA A 142 -11.38 -13.44 -5.19
CA ALA A 142 -11.48 -12.47 -6.28
C ALA A 142 -10.12 -12.26 -6.97
N ILE A 143 -10.13 -12.25 -8.30
CA ILE A 143 -8.93 -12.08 -9.14
C ILE A 143 -8.42 -10.62 -9.18
N ASP A 144 -9.18 -9.67 -8.63
CA ASP A 144 -8.97 -8.24 -8.88
C ASP A 144 -7.60 -7.75 -8.39
N MET A 145 -7.23 -8.05 -7.14
CA MET A 145 -5.91 -7.67 -6.60
C MET A 145 -4.76 -8.34 -7.39
N PRO A 146 -4.78 -9.67 -7.64
CA PRO A 146 -3.79 -10.31 -8.52
C PRO A 146 -3.69 -9.68 -9.92
N ALA A 147 -4.82 -9.31 -10.52
CA ALA A 147 -4.84 -8.65 -11.84
C ALA A 147 -4.30 -7.21 -11.78
N LEU A 148 -4.56 -6.47 -10.69
CA LEU A 148 -4.00 -5.13 -10.45
C LEU A 148 -2.48 -5.16 -10.25
N ASP A 149 -1.96 -6.18 -9.57
CA ASP A 149 -0.51 -6.35 -9.41
C ASP A 149 0.18 -6.71 -10.73
N VAL A 150 -0.44 -7.57 -11.55
CA VAL A 150 0.05 -7.83 -12.91
C VAL A 150 0.01 -6.55 -13.75
N LEU A 151 -1.08 -5.77 -13.68
CA LEU A 151 -1.19 -4.48 -14.35
C LEU A 151 -0.10 -3.50 -13.89
N SER A 152 0.18 -3.45 -12.58
CA SER A 152 1.29 -2.68 -12.01
C SER A 152 2.63 -3.06 -12.64
N GLN A 153 2.93 -4.36 -12.76
CA GLN A 153 4.17 -4.80 -13.42
C GLN A 153 4.23 -4.40 -14.90
N LEU A 154 3.10 -4.48 -15.62
CA LEU A 154 3.02 -4.09 -17.02
C LEU A 154 3.22 -2.57 -17.24
N LEU A 155 2.86 -1.74 -16.26
CA LEU A 155 2.96 -0.29 -16.32
C LEU A 155 4.28 0.26 -15.76
N PHE A 156 4.77 -0.30 -14.65
CA PHE A 156 5.78 0.34 -13.82
C PHE A 156 7.04 -0.50 -13.56
N SER A 157 7.07 -1.78 -13.98
CA SER A 157 8.32 -2.55 -13.89
C SER A 157 9.41 -1.93 -14.77
N GLN A 158 10.67 -2.25 -14.50
CA GLN A 158 11.78 -1.69 -15.29
C GLN A 158 11.68 -2.00 -16.79
N ASN A 159 11.03 -3.10 -17.17
CA ASN A 159 10.84 -3.48 -18.57
C ASN A 159 9.56 -2.89 -19.18
N ALA A 160 8.70 -2.25 -18.38
CA ALA A 160 7.46 -1.66 -18.87
C ALA A 160 7.75 -0.53 -19.88
N PRO A 161 6.99 -0.43 -20.99
CA PRO A 161 7.20 0.61 -22.00
C PRO A 161 7.21 2.05 -21.44
N LEU A 162 6.29 2.34 -20.50
CA LEU A 162 6.17 3.62 -19.83
C LEU A 162 7.42 3.94 -18.98
N PHE A 163 7.89 2.97 -18.18
CA PHE A 163 9.12 3.12 -17.42
C PHE A 163 10.33 3.35 -18.33
N GLN A 164 10.47 2.53 -19.37
CA GLN A 164 11.53 2.66 -20.37
C GLN A 164 11.51 4.03 -21.06
N GLN A 165 10.32 4.58 -21.31
CA GLN A 165 10.16 5.92 -21.87
C GLN A 165 10.58 7.00 -20.88
N LEU A 166 9.83 7.14 -19.78
CA LEU A 166 9.94 8.30 -18.89
C LEU A 166 11.25 8.30 -18.10
N TYR A 167 11.71 7.13 -17.63
CA TYR A 167 12.89 7.03 -16.78
C TYR A 167 14.19 6.92 -17.59
N LEU A 168 14.25 6.01 -18.58
CA LEU A 168 15.50 5.67 -19.27
C LEU A 168 15.78 6.52 -20.52
N ARG A 169 14.78 6.69 -21.40
CA ARG A 169 14.97 7.40 -22.68
C ARG A 169 14.85 8.92 -22.55
N ASP A 170 13.73 9.37 -22.00
CA ASP A 170 13.37 10.79 -21.97
C ASP A 170 13.89 11.47 -20.68
N GLN A 171 14.19 10.68 -19.65
CA GLN A 171 14.73 11.12 -18.35
C GLN A 171 13.88 12.23 -17.69
N LEU A 172 12.56 12.11 -17.85
CA LEU A 172 11.58 13.02 -17.27
C LEU A 172 11.32 12.72 -15.79
N VAL A 173 11.63 11.50 -15.34
CA VAL A 173 11.45 11.07 -13.96
C VAL A 173 12.67 10.32 -13.43
N ASP A 174 12.94 10.46 -12.13
CA ASP A 174 13.94 9.66 -11.40
C ASP A 174 13.31 8.71 -10.36
N VAL A 175 11.99 8.77 -10.21
CA VAL A 175 11.15 7.82 -9.49
C VAL A 175 9.90 7.60 -10.33
N LEU A 176 9.56 6.34 -10.58
CA LEU A 176 8.27 5.94 -11.15
C LEU A 176 7.91 4.57 -10.59
N SER A 177 6.80 4.49 -9.87
CA SER A 177 6.27 3.23 -9.37
C SER A 177 4.77 3.35 -9.16
N GLY A 178 4.06 2.22 -9.22
CA GLY A 178 2.67 2.19 -8.78
C GLY A 178 2.22 0.79 -8.43
N GLY A 179 1.24 0.69 -7.55
CA GLY A 179 0.71 -0.58 -7.06
C GLY A 179 -0.31 -0.36 -5.94
N ALA A 180 -0.97 -1.45 -5.53
CA ALA A 180 -1.80 -1.49 -4.33
C ALA A 180 -1.16 -2.45 -3.31
N VAL A 181 -1.47 -2.24 -2.04
CA VAL A 181 -1.08 -3.17 -0.96
C VAL A 181 -2.33 -3.85 -0.44
N ASP A 182 -2.25 -5.14 -0.16
CA ASP A 182 -3.37 -5.88 0.41
C ASP A 182 -3.83 -5.28 1.74
N HIS A 183 -5.11 -4.97 1.82
CA HIS A 183 -5.77 -4.45 3.02
C HIS A 183 -7.11 -5.16 3.22
N ARG A 184 -7.56 -5.26 4.48
CA ARG A 184 -8.88 -5.83 4.81
C ARG A 184 -10.02 -5.01 4.23
N ASP A 185 -9.84 -3.69 4.17
CA ASP A 185 -10.77 -2.74 3.57
C ASP A 185 -10.19 -2.18 2.25
N PRO A 186 -11.02 -1.61 1.35
CA PRO A 186 -10.57 -1.04 0.08
C PRO A 186 -9.44 0.01 0.25
N PRO A 187 -8.22 -0.24 -0.27
CA PRO A 187 -7.10 0.70 -0.19
C PRO A 187 -7.05 1.61 -1.43
N LEU A 188 -5.94 2.33 -1.61
CA LEU A 188 -5.61 2.97 -2.87
C LEU A 188 -4.64 2.12 -3.68
N PHE A 189 -4.82 2.10 -5.00
CA PHE A 189 -3.72 1.89 -5.93
C PHE A 189 -2.99 3.23 -6.07
N GLU A 190 -1.77 3.31 -5.52
CA GLU A 190 -0.96 4.51 -5.51
C GLU A 190 0.06 4.48 -6.65
N ILE A 191 0.20 5.60 -7.36
CA ILE A 191 1.24 5.84 -8.36
C ILE A 191 2.02 7.06 -7.92
N ILE A 192 3.34 6.99 -7.95
CA ILE A 192 4.23 8.11 -7.66
C ILE A 192 5.21 8.32 -8.82
N ALA A 193 5.39 9.59 -9.17
CA ALA A 193 6.43 10.04 -10.07
C ALA A 193 7.16 11.25 -9.48
N ARG A 194 8.50 11.22 -9.48
CA ARG A 194 9.33 12.39 -9.16
C ARG A 194 9.92 12.93 -10.45
N VAL A 195 9.52 14.14 -10.80
CA VAL A 195 9.74 14.75 -12.12
C VAL A 195 11.02 15.56 -12.09
N THR A 196 11.85 15.46 -13.14
CA THR A 196 13.17 16.10 -13.15
C THR A 196 13.11 17.62 -13.30
N LYS A 197 11.99 18.17 -13.80
CA LYS A 197 11.75 19.62 -13.92
C LYS A 197 10.29 20.03 -13.68
N PRO A 198 10.03 21.23 -13.12
CA PRO A 198 8.68 21.74 -12.87
C PRO A 198 7.78 21.84 -14.12
N ASP A 199 8.32 22.26 -15.26
CA ASP A 199 7.56 22.42 -16.51
C ASP A 199 7.15 21.10 -17.17
N GLN A 200 7.66 19.97 -16.69
CA GLN A 200 7.38 18.62 -17.20
C GLN A 200 6.31 17.87 -16.40
N VAL A 201 5.79 18.45 -15.31
CA VAL A 201 4.82 17.79 -14.43
C VAL A 201 3.58 17.33 -15.18
N THR A 202 3.00 18.22 -16.00
CA THR A 202 1.83 17.92 -16.82
C THR A 202 2.12 16.82 -17.84
N GLU A 203 3.26 16.88 -18.52
CA GLU A 203 3.67 15.88 -19.51
C GLU A 203 3.79 14.49 -18.89
N VAL A 204 4.47 14.37 -17.75
CA VAL A 204 4.65 13.10 -17.03
C VAL A 204 3.31 12.56 -16.53
N ARG A 205 2.49 13.40 -15.89
CA ARG A 205 1.18 13.00 -15.38
C ARG A 205 0.30 12.49 -16.52
N ASP A 206 0.23 13.22 -17.62
CA ASP A 206 -0.63 12.88 -18.75
C ASP A 206 -0.12 11.63 -19.48
N ALA A 207 1.19 11.40 -19.53
CA ALA A 207 1.77 10.15 -20.06
C ALA A 207 1.37 8.93 -19.21
N ILE A 208 1.41 9.04 -17.88
CA ILE A 208 0.98 7.97 -16.96
C ILE A 208 -0.51 7.66 -17.16
N ILE A 209 -1.36 8.70 -17.16
CA ILE A 209 -2.80 8.55 -17.35
C ILE A 209 -3.10 7.94 -18.72
N SER A 210 -2.45 8.42 -19.78
CA SER A 210 -2.66 7.94 -21.15
C SER A 210 -2.28 6.47 -21.30
N GLU A 211 -1.20 6.02 -20.65
CA GLU A 211 -0.81 4.61 -20.70
C GLU A 211 -1.82 3.71 -19.96
N ILE A 212 -2.32 4.16 -18.81
CA ILE A 212 -3.40 3.44 -18.09
C ILE A 212 -4.66 3.37 -18.97
N GLU A 213 -5.07 4.48 -19.58
CA GLU A 213 -6.19 4.53 -20.51
C GLU A 213 -5.97 3.68 -21.77
N ARG A 214 -4.72 3.42 -22.17
CA ARG A 214 -4.41 2.49 -23.26
C ARG A 214 -4.74 1.07 -22.85
N MET A 215 -4.39 0.67 -21.62
CA MET A 215 -4.66 -0.67 -21.08
C MET A 215 -6.15 -0.98 -20.92
N THR A 216 -7.03 0.02 -20.85
CA THR A 216 -8.49 -0.18 -20.85
C THR A 216 -9.06 -0.52 -22.25
N ARG A 217 -8.33 -0.19 -23.33
CA ARG A 217 -8.80 -0.31 -24.73
C ARG A 217 -8.04 -1.37 -25.51
N GLU A 218 -6.76 -1.52 -25.25
CA GLU A 218 -5.87 -2.42 -25.97
C GLU A 218 -5.57 -3.65 -25.10
N PRO A 219 -5.93 -4.86 -25.54
CA PRO A 219 -5.60 -6.06 -24.79
C PRO A 219 -4.09 -6.27 -24.75
N VAL A 220 -3.61 -6.78 -23.62
CA VAL A 220 -2.20 -7.15 -23.43
C VAL A 220 -1.89 -8.35 -24.31
N ASP A 221 -0.68 -8.40 -24.87
CA ASP A 221 -0.20 -9.59 -25.57
C ASP A 221 -0.10 -10.77 -24.59
N ALA A 222 -0.63 -11.93 -24.99
CA ALA A 222 -0.67 -13.11 -24.12
C ALA A 222 0.73 -13.64 -23.76
N GLY A 223 1.73 -13.47 -24.65
CA GLY A 223 3.11 -13.82 -24.37
C GLY A 223 3.73 -12.89 -23.32
N VAL A 224 3.50 -11.57 -23.47
CA VAL A 224 3.93 -10.57 -22.47
C VAL A 224 3.28 -10.85 -21.11
N LEU A 225 1.98 -11.15 -21.07
CA LEU A 225 1.31 -11.52 -19.81
C LEU A 225 1.95 -12.76 -19.17
N ALA A 226 2.22 -13.80 -19.95
CA ALA A 226 2.84 -15.02 -19.46
C ALA A 226 4.25 -14.76 -18.91
N ASP A 227 5.05 -13.95 -19.59
CA ASP A 227 6.39 -13.57 -19.15
C ASP A 227 6.34 -12.74 -17.85
N THR A 228 5.39 -11.80 -17.73
CA THR A 228 5.19 -11.02 -16.51
C THR A 228 4.81 -11.90 -15.32
N LYS A 229 3.84 -12.81 -15.48
CA LYS A 229 3.43 -13.75 -14.42
C LYS A 229 4.58 -14.67 -14.01
N SER A 230 5.34 -15.16 -14.99
CA SER A 230 6.55 -15.95 -14.75
C SER A 230 7.58 -15.17 -13.92
N ALA A 231 7.87 -13.92 -14.29
CA ALA A 231 8.80 -13.07 -13.56
C ALA A 231 8.37 -12.80 -12.11
N MET A 232 7.08 -12.53 -11.89
CA MET A 232 6.50 -12.35 -10.55
C MET A 232 6.66 -13.61 -9.70
N ARG A 233 6.30 -14.78 -10.23
CA ARG A 233 6.44 -16.06 -9.55
C ARG A 233 7.89 -16.35 -9.15
N TYR A 234 8.85 -16.13 -10.06
CA TYR A 234 10.27 -16.31 -9.75
C TYR A 234 10.78 -15.28 -8.74
N SER A 235 10.29 -14.04 -8.78
CA SER A 235 10.64 -13.00 -7.81
C SER A 235 10.21 -13.42 -6.40
N PHE A 236 8.97 -13.87 -6.27
CA PHE A 236 8.45 -14.39 -5.00
C PHE A 236 9.27 -15.57 -4.48
N ALA A 237 9.48 -16.61 -5.30
CA ALA A 237 10.24 -17.79 -4.89
C ALA A 237 11.67 -17.45 -4.45
N ARG A 238 12.32 -16.46 -5.09
CA ARG A 238 13.64 -15.97 -4.67
C ARG A 238 13.61 -15.17 -3.37
N GLY A 239 12.49 -14.52 -3.05
CA GLY A 239 12.28 -13.79 -1.79
C GLY A 239 12.22 -14.73 -0.59
N LEU A 240 11.71 -15.95 -0.76
CA LEU A 240 11.58 -16.96 0.31
C LEU A 240 12.88 -17.71 0.62
N ASN A 241 14.02 -17.01 0.62
CA ASN A 241 15.35 -17.62 0.70
C ASN A 241 15.91 -17.75 2.13
N SER A 242 15.19 -17.27 3.15
CA SER A 242 15.61 -17.32 4.55
C SER A 242 14.40 -17.26 5.50
N PRO A 243 14.55 -17.66 6.78
CA PRO A 243 13.43 -17.71 7.73
C PRO A 243 12.70 -16.37 7.93
N GLY A 244 13.42 -15.24 7.92
CA GLY A 244 12.83 -13.90 8.10
C GLY A 244 11.82 -13.54 7.01
N PRO A 245 12.20 -13.48 5.73
CA PRO A 245 11.29 -13.25 4.61
C PRO A 245 10.12 -14.23 4.52
N ILE A 246 10.33 -15.50 4.90
CA ILE A 246 9.25 -16.49 4.98
C ILE A 246 8.26 -16.09 6.09
N ALA A 247 8.75 -15.72 7.28
CA ALA A 247 7.91 -15.27 8.38
C ALA A 247 7.14 -13.98 8.03
N GLU A 248 7.78 -13.02 7.36
CA GLU A 248 7.14 -11.78 6.89
C GLU A 248 6.01 -12.07 5.88
N THR A 249 6.26 -12.96 4.92
CA THR A 249 5.25 -13.38 3.93
C THR A 249 4.05 -14.03 4.62
N LEU A 250 4.30 -14.95 5.56
CA LEU A 250 3.23 -15.60 6.31
C LEU A 250 2.48 -14.58 7.18
N ALA A 251 3.19 -13.71 7.89
CA ALA A 251 2.59 -12.69 8.75
C ALA A 251 1.67 -11.75 7.97
N HIS A 252 2.06 -11.35 6.75
CA HIS A 252 1.23 -10.54 5.85
C HIS A 252 -0.13 -11.19 5.55
N TYR A 253 -0.17 -12.47 5.17
CA TYR A 253 -1.44 -13.14 4.87
C TYR A 253 -2.22 -13.55 6.12
N LEU A 254 -1.52 -13.88 7.19
CA LEU A 254 -2.11 -14.21 8.49
C LEU A 254 -2.83 -13.00 9.09
N GLN A 255 -2.29 -11.78 8.95
CA GLN A 255 -3.04 -10.60 9.41
C GLN A 255 -4.32 -10.38 8.59
N LEU A 256 -4.39 -10.79 7.32
CA LEU A 256 -5.57 -10.58 6.48
C LEU A 256 -6.67 -11.61 6.76
N THR A 257 -6.28 -12.87 6.98
CA THR A 257 -7.22 -14.01 6.98
C THR A 257 -7.14 -14.92 8.20
N GLY A 258 -6.04 -14.87 8.97
CA GLY A 258 -5.74 -15.84 10.01
C GLY A 258 -5.32 -17.23 9.50
N GLU A 259 -5.25 -17.43 8.18
CA GLU A 259 -5.02 -18.74 7.57
C GLU A 259 -3.66 -18.78 6.83
N PRO A 260 -2.72 -19.68 7.21
CA PRO A 260 -1.44 -19.81 6.51
C PRO A 260 -1.58 -20.19 5.04
N ASP A 261 -2.62 -20.96 4.67
CA ASP A 261 -2.85 -21.45 3.31
C ASP A 261 -3.30 -20.34 2.33
N THR A 262 -3.61 -19.15 2.84
CA THR A 262 -3.91 -17.96 2.03
C THR A 262 -2.84 -17.67 0.99
N VAL A 263 -1.56 -17.88 1.31
CA VAL A 263 -0.48 -17.71 0.34
C VAL A 263 -0.68 -18.60 -0.88
N ASN A 264 -1.07 -19.87 -0.71
CA ASN A 264 -1.23 -20.79 -1.82
C ASN A 264 -2.40 -20.38 -2.71
N ARG A 265 -3.55 -20.06 -2.09
CA ARG A 265 -4.75 -19.59 -2.81
C ARG A 265 -4.50 -18.33 -3.62
N VAL A 266 -3.79 -17.35 -3.06
CA VAL A 266 -3.46 -16.11 -3.78
C VAL A 266 -2.56 -16.40 -4.99
N TYR A 267 -1.59 -17.30 -4.88
CA TYR A 267 -0.73 -17.67 -6.00
C TYR A 267 -1.44 -18.48 -7.09
N GLU A 268 -2.47 -19.26 -6.74
CA GLU A 268 -3.38 -19.86 -7.71
C GLU A 268 -4.15 -18.79 -8.51
N LEU A 269 -4.59 -17.71 -7.85
CA LEU A 269 -5.24 -16.59 -8.54
C LEU A 269 -4.28 -15.86 -9.49
N TYR A 270 -3.04 -15.60 -9.08
CA TYR A 270 -2.03 -15.04 -10.00
C TYR A 270 -1.85 -15.91 -11.24
N ASP A 271 -1.79 -17.23 -11.09
CA ASP A 271 -1.68 -18.18 -12.20
C ASP A 271 -2.96 -18.21 -13.07
N ALA A 272 -4.12 -17.82 -12.54
CA ALA A 272 -5.38 -17.74 -13.27
C ALA A 272 -5.59 -16.42 -14.05
N VAL A 273 -4.91 -15.32 -13.69
CA VAL A 273 -5.08 -14.01 -14.34
C VAL A 273 -5.01 -14.11 -15.86
N THR A 274 -6.03 -13.60 -16.56
CA THR A 274 -6.08 -13.53 -18.03
C THR A 274 -5.84 -12.11 -18.55
N THR A 275 -5.71 -11.97 -19.88
CA THR A 275 -5.62 -10.66 -20.55
C THR A 275 -6.90 -9.83 -20.37
N GLU A 276 -8.05 -10.50 -20.34
CA GLU A 276 -9.36 -9.88 -20.11
C GLU A 276 -9.49 -9.38 -18.68
N ASP A 277 -8.97 -10.11 -17.69
CA ASP A 277 -8.97 -9.66 -16.30
C ASP A 277 -8.17 -8.37 -16.14
N VAL A 278 -6.96 -8.30 -16.73
CA VAL A 278 -6.12 -7.10 -16.70
C VAL A 278 -6.83 -5.90 -17.33
N GLN A 279 -7.46 -6.08 -18.49
CA GLN A 279 -8.21 -5.01 -19.14
C GLN A 279 -9.46 -4.60 -18.35
N ARG A 280 -10.15 -5.56 -17.74
CA ARG A 280 -11.33 -5.30 -16.91
C ARG A 280 -10.95 -4.48 -15.69
N VAL A 281 -9.95 -4.88 -14.91
CA VAL A 281 -9.55 -4.12 -13.70
C VAL A 281 -9.00 -2.74 -14.06
N ALA A 282 -8.30 -2.61 -15.20
CA ALA A 282 -7.91 -1.30 -15.72
C ALA A 282 -9.15 -0.42 -15.97
N THR A 283 -10.20 -0.96 -16.58
CA THR A 283 -11.45 -0.24 -16.86
C THR A 283 -12.24 0.08 -15.59
N GLU A 284 -12.27 -0.84 -14.64
CA GLU A 284 -13.10 -0.77 -13.44
C GLU A 284 -12.54 0.21 -12.40
N TYR A 285 -11.23 0.16 -12.12
CA TYR A 285 -10.64 0.93 -11.03
C TYR A 285 -10.01 2.25 -11.48
N PHE A 286 -9.60 2.41 -12.74
CA PHE A 286 -8.86 3.59 -13.21
C PHE A 286 -9.75 4.62 -13.95
N ALA A 287 -11.05 4.62 -13.68
CA ALA A 287 -11.93 5.65 -14.18
C ALA A 287 -11.55 7.04 -13.62
N GLU A 288 -11.72 8.09 -14.43
CA GLU A 288 -11.44 9.47 -14.01
C GLU A 288 -12.25 9.87 -12.76
N SER A 289 -13.46 9.36 -12.59
CA SER A 289 -14.29 9.61 -11.40
C SER A 289 -13.71 9.04 -10.11
N ASN A 290 -12.79 8.08 -10.19
CA ASN A 290 -12.10 7.45 -9.06
C ASN A 290 -10.68 8.02 -8.84
N ARG A 291 -10.28 9.05 -9.60
CA ARG A 291 -8.90 9.56 -9.60
C ARG A 291 -8.72 10.66 -8.57
N THR A 292 -7.72 10.53 -7.72
CA THR A 292 -7.24 11.59 -6.83
C THR A 292 -5.79 11.92 -7.18
N VAL A 293 -5.45 13.20 -7.38
CA VAL A 293 -4.11 13.64 -7.78
C VAL A 293 -3.59 14.66 -6.79
N ILE A 294 -2.36 14.45 -6.28
CA ILE A 294 -1.62 15.47 -5.57
C ILE A 294 -0.37 15.83 -6.40
N VAL A 295 -0.16 17.11 -6.61
CA VAL A 295 1.08 17.65 -7.19
C VAL A 295 1.79 18.43 -6.11
N LEU A 296 3.06 18.13 -5.86
CA LEU A 296 3.90 18.88 -4.94
C LEU A 296 5.03 19.57 -5.68
N THR A 297 5.17 20.87 -5.47
CA THR A 297 6.25 21.72 -6.01
C THR A 297 6.98 22.46 -4.89
N GLU A 298 8.16 22.99 -5.18
CA GLU A 298 8.87 23.90 -4.27
C GLU A 298 8.08 25.22 -4.11
N GLU A 299 8.05 25.78 -2.90
CA GLU A 299 7.46 27.10 -2.66
C GLU A 299 8.09 28.18 -3.55
N GLY A 300 7.25 28.91 -4.27
CA GLY A 300 7.68 30.01 -5.15
C GLY A 300 8.00 29.60 -6.59
N GLN A 301 7.76 28.34 -6.96
CA GLN A 301 7.71 27.85 -8.35
C GLN A 301 6.27 27.83 -8.90
#